data_AF-A0AAD8R8B9-F1
#
_entry.id   AF-A0AAD8R8B9-F1
#
_cell.length_a   1.000
_cell.length_b   1.000
_cell.length_c   1.000
_cell.angle_alpha   90.00
_cell.angle_beta   90.00
_cell.angle_gamma   90.00
#
_symmetry.space_group_name_H-M   'P 1'
#
loop_
_entity.id
_entity.type
_entity.pdbx_description
1 polymer ?
#
loop_
_entity_poly.entity_id
_entity_poly.type
_entity_poly.pdbx_seq_one_letter_code
_entity_poly.pdbx_strand_id
1 'polypeptide(L)'
;MEQAWLRADSYEVTSREGNPGQASVEMFFSSLQANLKARGRGRGQRRQGGGSQQGCGGSAHQSVQPRRDPLPQGQAGPGRLGSRAGGRQGRQGPAAGGGSPGCSACAESEEAGRSAAAKLKVADGELTRLRKLEQNHLTELASLRTAEKEKVEDLSRRLTEVEKQRLALQEEVTTKSTELTATAKRWTDEIGALDRGLSGCGVSSRWRCARVQEAGEGSSEYFTMEDYMASMAARVEPITKLGWELRKAAEELVPMLWPAEAVPQDISNLTSLMERAPDRFLDWKESATRAGADMALSFVLSWYNEVDLGQLEYRRAGVEDKLPAEHKTARLARASAIADFVDKGLFIADPNPQSEDEYEMEDEEAGDAPEDDPAAGSADAPPAGAPPASA
;
A
#
# COMPACT_ATOMS: atom_id res chain seq x y z
N MET A 1 -31.45 -5.05 14.73
CA MET A 1 -30.04 -5.36 15.07
C MET A 1 -29.22 -4.08 14.92
N GLU A 2 -29.51 -3.07 15.74
CA GLU A 2 -28.96 -1.71 15.53
C GLU A 2 -28.68 -0.95 16.84
N GLN A 3 -28.54 -1.65 17.97
CA GLN A 3 -28.27 -1.01 19.27
C GLN A 3 -27.09 -1.62 20.05
N ALA A 4 -26.03 -2.04 19.33
CA ALA A 4 -24.83 -2.60 19.97
C ALA A 4 -23.56 -1.76 19.81
N TRP A 5 -23.62 -0.56 19.22
CA TRP A 5 -22.41 0.20 18.86
C TRP A 5 -22.15 1.50 19.66
N LEU A 6 -22.95 1.82 20.69
CA LEU A 6 -22.84 3.10 21.42
C LEU A 6 -22.28 3.03 22.86
N ARG A 7 -21.39 2.07 23.16
CA ARG A 7 -20.63 2.09 24.42
C ARG A 7 -19.18 1.65 24.21
N ALA A 8 -18.36 2.58 23.73
CA ALA A 8 -16.90 2.45 23.82
C ALA A 8 -16.14 3.79 23.93
N ASP A 9 -16.81 4.91 24.21
CA ASP A 9 -16.14 6.20 24.48
C ASP A 9 -16.16 6.51 25.98
N SER A 10 -15.21 5.94 26.71
CA SER A 10 -14.70 6.48 27.97
C SER A 10 -13.60 5.57 28.51
N TYR A 11 -12.37 5.75 28.05
CA TYR A 11 -11.19 5.42 28.86
C TYR A 11 -10.19 6.56 28.76
N GLU A 12 -10.03 7.25 29.89
CA GLU A 12 -9.00 8.24 30.14
C GLU A 12 -7.61 7.63 29.96
N VAL A 13 -6.78 8.35 29.21
CA VAL A 13 -5.37 8.05 28.98
C VAL A 13 -4.58 8.51 30.21
N THR A 14 -4.22 7.57 31.09
CA THR A 14 -3.08 7.76 32.00
C THR A 14 -1.86 7.10 31.41
N SER A 15 -0.89 7.94 31.03
CA SER A 15 0.43 7.58 30.51
C SER A 15 1.14 6.51 31.34
N ARG A 16 1.52 5.41 30.69
CA ARG A 16 2.66 4.58 31.10
C ARG A 16 3.27 3.92 29.86
N GLU A 17 4.53 4.24 29.60
CA GLU A 17 5.34 3.73 28.49
C GLU A 17 5.39 2.20 28.52
N GLY A 18 4.84 1.58 27.47
CA GLY A 18 4.87 0.14 27.24
C GLY A 18 4.20 -0.19 25.91
N ASN A 19 5.00 -0.65 24.94
CA ASN A 19 4.65 -0.87 23.54
C ASN A 19 3.49 -1.89 23.36
N PRO A 20 2.26 -1.47 22.96
CA PRO A 20 1.10 -2.35 22.85
C PRO A 20 0.95 -3.05 21.48
N GLY A 21 1.88 -2.82 20.54
CA GLY A 21 1.73 -3.27 19.14
C GLY A 21 1.90 -4.77 18.89
N GLN A 22 2.62 -5.50 19.76
CA GLN A 22 2.93 -6.92 19.50
C GLN A 22 1.86 -7.90 20.01
N ALA A 23 1.14 -7.58 21.10
CA ALA A 23 0.16 -8.48 21.67
C ALA A 23 -1.13 -8.60 20.82
N SER A 24 -1.50 -7.55 20.08
CA SER A 24 -2.70 -7.57 19.23
C SER A 24 -2.52 -8.39 17.95
N VAL A 25 -1.31 -8.44 17.40
CA VAL A 25 -1.05 -9.17 16.14
C VAL A 25 -1.09 -10.68 16.35
N GLU A 26 -0.52 -11.19 17.45
CA GLU A 26 -0.55 -12.64 17.75
C GLU A 26 -1.97 -13.15 18.08
N MET A 27 -2.81 -12.33 18.73
CA MET A 27 -4.22 -12.67 18.96
C MET A 27 -5.03 -12.69 17.66
N PHE A 28 -4.69 -11.83 16.70
CA PHE A 28 -5.36 -11.79 15.40
C PHE A 28 -5.03 -13.01 14.53
N PHE A 29 -3.75 -13.40 14.46
CA PHE A 29 -3.32 -14.60 13.71
C PHE A 29 -3.89 -15.89 14.32
N SER A 30 -3.98 -15.99 15.65
CA SER A 30 -4.58 -17.14 16.34
C SER A 30 -6.10 -17.26 16.06
N SER A 31 -6.81 -16.12 15.98
CA SER A 31 -8.23 -16.08 15.65
C SER A 31 -8.51 -16.43 14.18
N LEU A 32 -7.66 -15.97 13.26
CA LEU A 32 -7.78 -16.26 11.82
C LEU A 32 -7.52 -17.74 11.51
N GLN A 33 -6.53 -18.34 12.18
CA GLN A 33 -6.20 -19.76 12.02
C GLN A 33 -7.32 -20.67 12.58
N ALA A 34 -7.98 -20.25 13.66
CA ALA A 34 -9.15 -20.95 14.21
C ALA A 34 -10.36 -20.88 13.25
N ASN A 35 -10.59 -19.75 12.59
CA ASN A 35 -11.72 -19.54 11.67
C ASN A 35 -11.54 -20.31 10.34
N LEU A 36 -10.30 -20.40 9.83
CA LEU A 36 -9.97 -21.21 8.66
C LEU A 36 -10.12 -22.72 8.94
N LYS A 37 -9.78 -23.16 10.15
CA LYS A 37 -9.96 -24.56 10.58
C LYS A 37 -11.44 -24.93 10.77
N ALA A 38 -12.29 -23.98 11.12
CA ALA A 38 -13.74 -24.16 11.20
C ALA A 38 -14.41 -24.23 9.82
N ARG A 39 -13.93 -23.45 8.84
CA ARG A 39 -14.49 -23.44 7.46
C ARG A 39 -14.08 -24.63 6.59
N GLY A 40 -12.96 -25.30 6.90
CA GLY A 40 -12.48 -26.46 6.15
C GLY A 40 -13.25 -27.77 6.37
N ARG A 41 -14.19 -27.84 7.33
CA ARG A 41 -14.93 -29.09 7.66
C ARG A 41 -16.35 -29.17 7.09
N GLY A 42 -16.79 -28.19 6.30
CA GLY A 42 -18.22 -27.98 5.99
C GLY A 42 -18.67 -28.14 4.54
N ARG A 43 -17.94 -28.84 3.65
CA ARG A 43 -18.43 -29.05 2.27
C ARG A 43 -18.43 -30.53 1.89
N GLY A 44 -19.55 -31.18 2.15
CA GLY A 44 -19.77 -32.55 1.67
C GLY A 44 -21.05 -33.22 2.17
N GLN A 45 -22.21 -32.55 2.09
CA GLN A 45 -23.53 -33.21 2.06
C GLN A 45 -24.68 -32.19 1.92
N ARG A 46 -25.31 -32.11 0.74
CA ARG A 46 -26.74 -32.44 0.55
C ARG A 46 -27.29 -32.00 -0.82
N ARG A 47 -28.08 -32.93 -1.36
CA ARG A 47 -28.97 -32.89 -2.52
C ARG A 47 -30.29 -32.15 -2.22
N GLN A 48 -30.88 -31.63 -3.31
CA GLN A 48 -32.31 -31.61 -3.70
C GLN A 48 -33.40 -30.88 -2.88
N GLY A 49 -34.31 -30.27 -3.64
CA GLY A 49 -35.65 -29.77 -3.26
C GLY A 49 -35.64 -28.26 -2.97
N GLY A 50 -36.39 -27.37 -3.61
CA GLY A 50 -37.72 -27.47 -4.21
C GLY A 50 -38.69 -26.59 -3.40
N GLY A 51 -39.44 -25.69 -4.05
CA GLY A 51 -40.70 -25.14 -3.48
C GLY A 51 -40.73 -23.65 -3.13
N SER A 52 -41.58 -22.96 -3.89
CA SER A 52 -42.19 -21.64 -3.66
C SER A 52 -43.01 -21.58 -2.36
N GLN A 53 -43.06 -20.43 -1.68
CA GLN A 53 -44.31 -19.68 -1.41
C GLN A 53 -44.14 -18.45 -0.51
N GLN A 54 -45.00 -17.47 -0.79
CA GLN A 54 -45.33 -16.25 -0.06
C GLN A 54 -45.83 -16.50 1.38
N GLY A 55 -45.75 -15.49 2.24
CA GLY A 55 -46.57 -15.44 3.45
C GLY A 55 -46.18 -14.32 4.43
N CYS A 56 -47.08 -13.35 4.58
CA CYS A 56 -47.00 -12.20 5.49
C CYS A 56 -47.22 -12.57 6.97
N GLY A 57 -46.68 -11.73 7.86
CA GLY A 57 -47.39 -11.22 9.05
C GLY A 57 -47.18 -11.92 10.40
N GLY A 58 -47.03 -11.12 11.45
CA GLY A 58 -47.53 -11.47 12.80
C GLY A 58 -46.53 -11.37 13.95
N SER A 59 -46.62 -10.27 14.71
CA SER A 59 -46.08 -10.08 16.07
C SER A 59 -46.68 -11.05 17.10
N ALA A 60 -45.89 -11.46 18.11
CA ALA A 60 -46.22 -11.35 19.55
C ALA A 60 -45.17 -12.04 20.47
N HIS A 61 -44.65 -11.26 21.43
CA HIS A 61 -44.44 -11.56 22.85
C HIS A 61 -44.21 -13.01 23.35
N GLN A 62 -43.04 -13.29 23.96
CA GLN A 62 -42.81 -13.47 25.42
C GLN A 62 -41.52 -14.24 25.76
N SER A 63 -40.73 -13.63 26.66
CA SER A 63 -40.13 -14.18 27.89
C SER A 63 -39.15 -15.37 27.88
N VAL A 64 -38.25 -15.28 28.87
CA VAL A 64 -37.38 -16.31 29.50
C VAL A 64 -35.90 -16.27 29.08
N GLN A 65 -35.07 -15.63 29.91
CA GLN A 65 -33.62 -15.87 29.99
C GLN A 65 -33.28 -16.46 31.37
N PRO A 66 -32.42 -17.50 31.45
CA PRO A 66 -31.76 -17.88 32.68
C PRO A 66 -30.35 -17.28 32.77
N ARG A 67 -30.04 -16.81 33.99
CA ARG A 67 -28.71 -16.47 34.52
C ARG A 67 -27.71 -17.60 34.32
N ARG A 68 -26.44 -17.27 34.01
CA ARG A 68 -25.26 -17.97 34.55
C ARG A 68 -24.10 -17.01 34.76
N ASP A 69 -23.64 -16.99 36.00
CA ASP A 69 -22.45 -16.31 36.51
C ASP A 69 -21.14 -16.95 35.97
N PRO A 70 -20.02 -16.20 35.98
CA PRO A 70 -18.70 -16.72 35.65
C PRO A 70 -18.00 -17.34 36.87
N LEU A 71 -17.30 -18.46 36.66
CA LEU A 71 -16.37 -19.03 37.64
C LEU A 71 -14.91 -18.77 37.24
N PRO A 72 -13.99 -18.71 38.23
CA PRO A 72 -12.66 -18.13 38.08
C PRO A 72 -11.57 -19.15 37.70
N GLN A 73 -10.44 -18.56 37.29
CA GLN A 73 -9.15 -19.17 37.05
C GLN A 73 -8.66 -20.00 38.24
N GLY A 74 -8.26 -21.24 37.97
CA GLY A 74 -7.55 -22.11 38.91
C GLY A 74 -6.14 -22.40 38.40
N GLN A 75 -5.14 -21.89 39.12
CA GLN A 75 -3.75 -22.31 39.05
C GLN A 75 -3.63 -23.80 39.40
N ALA A 76 -2.82 -24.55 38.66
CA ALA A 76 -2.39 -25.89 39.06
C ALA A 76 -0.88 -26.03 38.84
N GLY A 77 -0.14 -26.15 39.95
CA GLY A 77 1.27 -26.50 39.98
C GLY A 77 1.53 -28.00 39.77
N PRO A 78 2.80 -28.43 39.71
CA PRO A 78 3.17 -29.79 39.38
C PRO A 78 3.17 -30.70 40.62
N GLY A 79 2.27 -31.68 40.64
CA GLY A 79 2.23 -32.74 41.65
C GLY A 79 3.00 -33.99 41.19
N ARG A 80 4.13 -34.25 41.83
CA ARG A 80 4.80 -35.57 41.86
C ARG A 80 3.81 -36.64 42.32
N LEU A 81 3.67 -37.74 41.58
CA LEU A 81 3.04 -38.96 42.08
C LEU A 81 4.07 -40.09 42.09
N GLY A 82 4.31 -40.58 43.31
CA GLY A 82 5.21 -41.69 43.61
C GLY A 82 4.61 -43.03 43.22
N SER A 83 5.51 -43.92 42.78
CA SER A 83 5.27 -45.35 42.61
C SER A 83 4.91 -45.99 43.95
N ARG A 84 3.71 -46.57 44.05
CA ARG A 84 3.28 -47.40 45.16
C ARG A 84 3.15 -48.84 44.67
N ALA A 85 4.08 -49.68 45.10
CA ALA A 85 4.02 -51.13 44.94
C ALA A 85 2.98 -51.72 45.90
N GLY A 86 2.09 -52.54 45.37
CA GLY A 86 1.29 -53.56 46.06
C GLY A 86 1.08 -54.67 45.03
N GLY A 87 1.46 -55.92 45.23
CA GLY A 87 1.30 -56.71 46.44
C GLY A 87 -0.05 -57.41 46.39
N ARG A 88 -0.16 -58.55 45.68
CA ARG A 88 -1.25 -59.50 45.92
C ARG A 88 -0.84 -60.94 45.60
N GLN A 89 -0.73 -61.70 46.68
CA GLN A 89 -0.58 -63.14 46.74
C GLN A 89 -1.90 -63.85 46.40
N GLY A 90 -1.76 -65.09 45.94
CA GLY A 90 -2.59 -66.21 46.40
C GLY A 90 -3.62 -66.74 45.41
N ARG A 91 -3.38 -67.95 44.87
CA ARG A 91 -3.95 -69.19 45.40
C ARG A 91 -3.55 -70.39 44.54
N GLN A 92 -3.10 -71.44 45.22
CA GLN A 92 -2.87 -72.77 44.68
C GLN A 92 -4.09 -73.67 44.89
N GLY A 93 -4.31 -74.58 43.93
CA GLY A 93 -4.98 -75.89 44.06
C GLY A 93 -6.50 -75.94 43.82
N PRO A 94 -7.10 -77.14 43.59
CA PRO A 94 -6.50 -78.46 43.46
C PRO A 94 -6.92 -79.27 42.21
N ALA A 95 -6.27 -80.43 42.06
CA ALA A 95 -6.56 -81.48 41.09
C ALA A 95 -7.94 -82.13 41.31
N ALA A 96 -8.62 -82.48 40.22
CA ALA A 96 -9.62 -83.55 40.18
C ALA A 96 -9.70 -84.12 38.76
N GLY A 97 -9.44 -85.42 38.65
CA GLY A 97 -9.62 -86.19 37.44
C GLY A 97 -11.10 -86.47 37.15
N GLY A 98 -11.39 -86.68 35.87
CA GLY A 98 -12.70 -87.08 35.38
C GLY A 98 -12.61 -87.32 33.89
N GLY A 99 -12.24 -88.53 33.49
CA GLY A 99 -12.33 -88.98 32.11
C GLY A 99 -13.79 -88.95 31.64
N SER A 100 -14.06 -88.26 30.54
CA SER A 100 -15.34 -88.29 29.85
C SER A 100 -15.10 -88.59 28.36
N PRO A 101 -15.90 -89.46 27.73
CA PRO A 101 -15.61 -90.01 26.42
C PRO A 101 -16.02 -89.06 25.29
N GLY A 102 -15.08 -88.87 24.35
CA GLY A 102 -15.26 -88.54 22.94
C GLY A 102 -16.51 -87.75 22.51
N CYS A 103 -16.45 -86.42 22.64
CA CYS A 103 -17.28 -85.50 21.85
C CYS A 103 -16.41 -84.87 20.76
N SER A 104 -16.66 -85.23 19.49
CA SER A 104 -15.96 -84.65 18.32
C SER A 104 -16.16 -83.13 18.17
N ALA A 105 -17.15 -82.55 18.85
CA ALA A 105 -17.40 -81.11 18.89
C ALA A 105 -16.33 -80.29 19.65
N CYS A 106 -15.49 -80.91 20.49
CA CYS A 106 -14.42 -80.21 21.21
C CYS A 106 -13.17 -79.94 20.35
N ALA A 107 -12.95 -80.72 19.28
CA ALA A 107 -11.80 -80.55 18.39
C ALA A 107 -11.92 -79.29 17.51
N GLU A 108 -13.13 -79.00 17.01
CA GLU A 108 -13.40 -77.79 16.22
C GLU A 108 -13.26 -76.51 17.05
N SER A 109 -13.58 -76.58 18.35
CA SER A 109 -13.41 -75.48 19.32
C SER A 109 -11.93 -75.14 19.55
N GLU A 110 -11.05 -76.15 19.68
CA GLU A 110 -9.62 -75.90 19.85
C GLU A 110 -8.96 -75.33 18.60
N GLU A 111 -9.36 -75.78 17.41
CA GLU A 111 -8.83 -75.26 16.15
C GLU A 111 -9.29 -73.82 15.89
N ALA A 112 -10.54 -73.49 16.23
CA ALA A 112 -11.02 -72.11 16.26
C ALA A 112 -10.23 -71.24 17.25
N GLY A 113 -9.90 -71.77 18.43
CA GLY A 113 -9.06 -71.09 19.43
C GLY A 113 -7.64 -70.81 18.95
N ARG A 114 -7.00 -71.78 18.26
CA ARG A 114 -5.66 -71.60 17.69
C ARG A 114 -5.66 -70.60 16.54
N SER A 115 -6.68 -70.62 15.69
CA SER A 115 -6.88 -69.63 14.63
C SER A 115 -7.08 -68.21 15.20
N ALA A 116 -7.88 -68.07 16.25
CA ALA A 116 -8.07 -66.79 16.94
C ALA A 116 -6.77 -66.28 17.60
N ALA A 117 -5.99 -67.16 18.23
CA ALA A 117 -4.70 -66.80 18.82
C ALA A 117 -3.67 -66.37 17.76
N ALA A 118 -3.66 -67.00 16.58
CA ALA A 118 -2.81 -66.58 15.47
C ALA A 118 -3.21 -65.19 14.94
N LYS A 119 -4.50 -64.92 14.79
CA LYS A 119 -5.02 -63.61 14.37
C LYS A 119 -4.67 -62.51 15.37
N LEU A 120 -4.76 -62.79 16.68
CA LEU A 120 -4.35 -61.86 17.74
C LEU A 120 -2.86 -61.50 17.65
N LYS A 121 -1.99 -62.49 17.43
CA LYS A 121 -0.55 -62.23 17.28
C LYS A 121 -0.23 -61.37 16.05
N VAL A 122 -0.93 -61.58 14.94
CA VAL A 122 -0.78 -60.75 13.74
C VAL A 122 -1.25 -59.32 14.04
N ALA A 123 -2.40 -59.15 14.69
CA ALA A 123 -2.92 -57.85 15.08
C ALA A 123 -1.98 -57.10 16.07
N ASP A 124 -1.37 -57.79 17.02
CA ASP A 124 -0.37 -57.20 17.93
C ASP A 124 0.89 -56.76 17.17
N GLY A 125 1.32 -57.53 16.16
CA GLY A 125 2.40 -57.16 15.25
C GLY A 125 2.07 -55.90 14.43
N GLU A 126 0.84 -55.77 13.95
CA GLU A 126 0.39 -54.57 13.23
C GLU A 126 0.28 -53.35 14.16
N LEU A 127 -0.25 -53.51 15.38
CA LEU A 127 -0.33 -52.44 16.37
C LEU A 127 1.06 -51.92 16.77
N THR A 128 2.03 -52.80 16.94
CA THR A 128 3.42 -52.39 17.23
C THR A 128 4.07 -51.66 16.05
N ARG A 129 3.81 -52.11 14.82
CA ARG A 129 4.26 -51.39 13.60
C ARG A 129 3.63 -50.01 13.48
N LEU A 130 2.33 -49.88 13.75
CA LEU A 130 1.61 -48.59 13.70
C LEU A 130 2.12 -47.62 14.76
N ARG A 131 2.34 -48.07 16.01
CA ARG A 131 2.96 -47.24 17.06
C ARG A 131 4.34 -46.73 16.67
N LYS A 132 5.16 -47.57 16.03
CA LYS A 132 6.49 -47.16 15.55
C LYS A 132 6.39 -46.10 14.44
N LEU A 133 5.43 -46.26 13.52
CA LEU A 133 5.19 -45.28 12.47
C LEU A 133 4.67 -43.95 13.04
N GLU A 134 3.75 -43.99 14.01
CA GLU A 134 3.28 -42.82 14.75
C GLU A 134 4.44 -42.12 15.47
N GLN A 135 5.29 -42.86 16.17
CA GLN A 135 6.46 -42.29 16.85
C GLN A 135 7.44 -41.63 15.87
N ASN A 136 7.68 -42.26 14.71
CA ASN A 136 8.51 -41.67 13.66
C ASN A 136 7.91 -40.35 13.13
N HIS A 137 6.61 -40.32 12.84
CA HIS A 137 5.94 -39.08 12.40
C HIS A 137 5.99 -37.98 13.47
N LEU A 138 5.85 -38.34 14.75
CA LEU A 138 6.01 -37.37 15.84
C LEU A 138 7.43 -36.80 15.91
N THR A 139 8.46 -37.62 15.68
CA THR A 139 9.86 -37.13 15.62
C THR A 139 10.12 -36.25 14.41
N GLU A 140 9.53 -36.56 13.25
CA GLU A 140 9.65 -35.76 12.03
C GLU A 140 8.92 -34.41 12.18
N LEU A 141 7.73 -34.39 12.77
CA LEU A 141 7.02 -33.14 13.06
C LEU A 141 7.78 -32.28 14.08
N ALA A 142 8.47 -32.89 15.05
CA ALA A 142 9.30 -32.17 15.99
C ALA A 142 10.52 -31.52 15.30
N SER A 143 11.21 -32.24 14.40
CA SER A 143 12.36 -31.70 13.67
C SER A 143 11.96 -30.59 12.69
N LEU A 144 10.82 -30.73 12.01
CA LEU A 144 10.27 -29.68 11.14
C LEU A 144 9.94 -28.42 11.91
N ARG A 145 9.30 -28.53 13.08
CA ARG A 145 9.02 -27.36 13.94
C ARG A 145 10.29 -26.65 14.41
N THR A 146 11.35 -27.37 14.75
CA THR A 146 12.62 -26.74 15.13
C THR A 146 13.28 -26.03 13.95
N ALA A 147 13.23 -26.62 12.74
CA ALA A 147 13.77 -26.02 11.53
C ALA A 147 12.98 -24.77 11.10
N GLU A 148 11.65 -24.79 11.25
CA GLU A 148 10.82 -23.60 11.02
C GLU A 148 11.14 -22.49 12.01
N LYS A 149 11.32 -22.82 13.29
CA LYS A 149 11.70 -21.84 14.32
C LYS A 149 13.05 -21.18 14.01
N GLU A 150 14.05 -21.96 13.60
CA GLU A 150 15.36 -21.44 13.20
C GLU A 150 15.27 -20.49 11.99
N LYS A 151 14.46 -20.85 10.98
CA LYS A 151 14.21 -19.97 9.83
C LYS A 151 13.53 -18.66 10.22
N VAL A 152 12.55 -18.71 11.14
CA VAL A 152 11.89 -17.50 11.65
C VAL A 152 12.87 -16.62 12.43
N GLU A 153 13.76 -17.21 13.22
CA GLU A 153 14.82 -16.47 13.93
C GLU A 153 15.84 -15.83 12.97
N ASP A 154 16.25 -16.53 11.90
CA ASP A 154 17.13 -15.97 10.87
C ASP A 154 16.46 -14.81 10.11
N LEU A 155 15.19 -14.97 9.73
CA LEU A 155 14.43 -13.90 9.07
C LEU A 155 14.24 -12.69 9.98
N SER A 156 13.97 -12.91 11.27
CA SER A 156 13.88 -11.84 12.27
C SER A 156 15.20 -11.08 12.39
N ARG A 157 16.33 -11.79 12.44
CA ARG A 157 17.67 -11.18 12.46
C ARG A 157 17.93 -10.32 11.22
N ARG A 158 17.63 -10.85 10.03
CA ARG A 158 17.79 -10.09 8.77
C ARG A 158 16.88 -8.86 8.73
N LEU A 159 15.66 -8.96 9.24
CA LEU A 159 14.74 -7.83 9.32
C LEU A 159 15.31 -6.71 10.21
N THR A 160 15.83 -7.05 11.40
CA THR A 160 16.45 -6.05 12.29
C THR A 160 17.70 -5.40 11.69
N GLU A 161 18.48 -6.14 10.90
CA GLU A 161 19.64 -5.59 10.19
C GLU A 161 19.20 -4.62 9.07
N VAL A 162 18.17 -4.97 8.30
CA VAL A 162 17.60 -4.07 7.28
C VAL A 162 17.01 -2.81 7.92
N GLU A 163 16.34 -2.92 9.06
CA GLU A 163 15.84 -1.76 9.83
C GLU A 163 16.98 -0.86 10.30
N LYS A 164 18.07 -1.44 10.80
CA LYS A 164 19.28 -0.70 11.18
C LYS A 164 19.91 0.03 9.99
N GLN A 165 20.01 -0.64 8.84
CA GLN A 165 20.52 -0.03 7.60
C GLN A 165 19.63 1.12 7.13
N ARG A 166 18.30 0.96 7.20
CA ARG A 166 17.35 2.02 6.87
C ARG A 166 17.52 3.24 7.77
N LEU A 167 17.68 3.05 9.08
CA LEU A 167 17.90 4.16 10.01
C LEU A 167 19.23 4.88 9.74
N ALA A 168 20.31 4.14 9.47
CA ALA A 168 21.60 4.73 9.11
C ALA A 168 21.52 5.56 7.81
N LEU A 169 20.84 5.04 6.78
CA LEU A 169 20.61 5.79 5.53
C LEU A 169 19.71 7.02 5.76
N GLN A 170 18.73 6.94 6.65
CA GLN A 170 17.87 8.07 6.99
C GLN A 170 18.67 9.18 7.70
N GLU A 171 19.59 8.82 8.59
CA GLU A 171 20.53 9.77 9.21
C GLU A 171 21.43 10.43 8.16
N GLU A 172 22.00 9.65 7.23
CA GLU A 172 22.82 10.20 6.13
C GLU A 172 22.04 11.15 5.20
N VAL A 173 20.78 10.82 4.89
CA VAL A 173 19.92 11.70 4.07
C VAL A 173 19.63 13.00 4.81
N THR A 174 19.36 12.94 6.12
CA THR A 174 19.08 14.15 6.92
C THR A 174 20.33 15.02 7.10
N THR A 175 21.52 14.44 7.25
CA THR A 175 22.78 15.22 7.29
C THR A 175 23.06 15.88 5.94
N LYS A 176 22.99 15.14 4.83
CA LYS A 176 23.17 15.73 3.48
C LYS A 176 22.12 16.79 3.16
N SER A 177 20.87 16.59 3.59
CA SER A 177 19.82 17.60 3.41
C SER A 177 20.11 18.90 4.17
N THR A 178 20.66 18.82 5.39
CA THR A 178 21.02 20.02 6.16
C THR A 178 22.25 20.72 5.59
N GLU A 179 23.24 19.98 5.08
CA GLU A 179 24.38 20.53 4.34
C GLU A 179 23.95 21.25 3.06
N LEU A 180 23.08 20.64 2.25
CA LEU A 180 22.52 21.27 1.04
C LEU A 180 21.70 22.52 1.40
N THR A 181 20.94 22.48 2.49
CA THR A 181 20.19 23.65 2.95
C THR A 181 21.12 24.77 3.41
N ALA A 182 22.22 24.44 4.09
CA ALA A 182 23.21 25.42 4.54
C ALA A 182 23.97 26.04 3.36
N THR A 183 24.35 25.24 2.35
CA THR A 183 24.97 25.75 1.13
C THR A 183 24.00 26.61 0.34
N ALA A 184 22.74 26.21 0.17
CA ALA A 184 21.71 27.02 -0.48
C ALA A 184 21.53 28.37 0.23
N LYS A 185 21.44 28.39 1.57
CA LYS A 185 21.39 29.64 2.35
C LYS A 185 22.61 30.53 2.10
N ARG A 186 23.81 29.94 2.08
CA ARG A 186 25.05 30.67 1.78
C ARG A 186 25.00 31.33 0.40
N TRP A 187 24.54 30.61 -0.62
CA TRP A 187 24.35 31.16 -1.97
C TRP A 187 23.30 32.26 -1.99
N THR A 188 22.17 32.09 -1.30
CA THR A 188 21.12 33.13 -1.19
C THR A 188 21.66 34.39 -0.50
N ASP A 189 22.45 34.24 0.56
CA ASP A 189 23.07 35.35 1.26
C ASP A 189 24.12 36.07 0.38
N GLU A 190 24.89 35.31 -0.40
CA GLU A 190 25.88 35.82 -1.35
C GLU A 190 25.21 36.60 -2.50
N ILE A 191 24.16 36.04 -3.09
CA ILE A 191 23.33 36.72 -4.11
C ILE A 191 22.70 37.98 -3.51
N GLY A 192 22.15 37.90 -2.30
CA GLY A 192 21.58 39.07 -1.61
C GLY A 192 22.63 40.13 -1.28
N ALA A 193 23.89 39.74 -1.00
CA ALA A 193 25.00 40.67 -0.82
C ALA A 193 25.42 41.33 -2.14
N LEU A 194 25.45 40.58 -3.24
CA LEU A 194 25.67 41.12 -4.59
C LEU A 194 24.56 42.09 -4.98
N ASP A 195 23.30 41.75 -4.73
CA ASP A 195 22.15 42.59 -5.05
C ASP A 195 22.11 43.88 -4.20
N ARG A 196 22.41 43.80 -2.89
CA ARG A 196 22.60 45.00 -2.06
C ARG A 196 23.78 45.85 -2.54
N GLY A 197 24.82 45.23 -3.07
CA GLY A 197 25.94 45.93 -3.69
C GLY A 197 25.56 46.62 -5.00
N LEU A 198 24.69 46.00 -5.80
CA LEU A 198 24.19 46.55 -7.06
C LEU A 198 23.16 47.67 -6.82
N SER A 199 22.26 47.49 -5.85
CA SER A 199 21.22 48.45 -5.47
C SER A 199 21.75 49.61 -4.62
N GLY A 200 22.77 49.37 -3.79
CA GLY A 200 23.44 50.38 -2.98
C GLY A 200 24.58 51.07 -3.72
N CYS A 201 24.29 51.86 -4.76
CA CYS A 201 25.07 52.98 -5.33
C CYS A 201 26.61 53.06 -5.09
N GLY A 202 27.34 51.93 -5.12
CA GLY A 202 28.70 51.91 -4.56
C GLY A 202 29.61 50.73 -4.94
N VAL A 203 29.15 49.67 -5.63
CA VAL A 203 30.06 48.60 -6.10
C VAL A 203 30.87 49.01 -7.33
N SER A 204 30.41 50.03 -8.07
CA SER A 204 31.30 50.80 -8.94
C SER A 204 32.47 51.39 -8.13
N SER A 205 32.30 51.72 -6.84
CA SER A 205 33.32 52.34 -5.97
C SER A 205 34.36 51.37 -5.39
N ARG A 206 34.06 50.06 -5.26
CA ARG A 206 34.99 49.11 -4.59
C ARG A 206 36.06 48.56 -5.54
N TRP A 207 35.72 48.30 -6.81
CA TRP A 207 36.70 48.10 -7.88
C TRP A 207 37.45 49.40 -8.22
N ARG A 208 36.83 50.57 -8.00
CA ARG A 208 37.51 51.88 -8.03
C ARG A 208 38.60 52.00 -6.96
N CYS A 209 38.36 51.63 -5.69
CA CYS A 209 39.39 51.78 -4.64
C CYS A 209 40.61 50.87 -4.83
N ALA A 210 40.43 49.62 -5.28
CA ALA A 210 41.55 48.72 -5.55
C ALA A 210 42.39 49.22 -6.74
N ARG A 211 41.76 49.79 -7.79
CA ARG A 211 42.46 50.31 -8.96
C ARG A 211 43.03 51.72 -8.76
N VAL A 212 42.42 52.56 -7.90
CA VAL A 212 42.94 53.87 -7.48
C VAL A 212 44.14 53.74 -6.53
N GLN A 213 44.29 52.60 -5.84
CA GLN A 213 45.52 52.32 -5.08
C GLN A 213 46.70 51.89 -5.98
N GLU A 214 46.44 51.25 -7.13
CA GLU A 214 47.49 50.91 -8.10
C GLU A 214 47.77 52.04 -9.12
N ALA A 215 46.75 52.81 -9.50
CA ALA A 215 46.87 54.00 -10.34
C ALA A 215 46.91 55.24 -9.44
N GLY A 216 48.12 55.58 -8.97
CA GLY A 216 48.35 56.70 -8.06
C GLY A 216 47.54 57.96 -8.38
N GLU A 217 47.08 58.62 -7.30
CA GLU A 217 46.28 59.84 -7.27
C GLU A 217 46.64 60.82 -8.40
N GLY A 218 45.81 60.84 -9.44
CA GLY A 218 46.04 61.74 -10.58
C GLY A 218 45.16 61.53 -11.80
N SER A 219 44.40 60.43 -11.88
CA SER A 219 43.55 60.14 -13.04
C SER A 219 42.06 60.16 -12.67
N SER A 220 41.48 61.34 -12.77
CA SER A 220 40.12 61.63 -13.29
C SER A 220 38.98 60.66 -12.92
N GLU A 221 38.08 61.18 -12.09
CA GLU A 221 36.80 60.67 -11.57
C GLU A 221 35.76 60.14 -12.59
N TYR A 222 36.10 60.02 -13.87
CA TYR A 222 35.16 59.64 -14.92
C TYR A 222 35.33 58.16 -15.25
N PHE A 223 34.24 57.40 -15.07
CA PHE A 223 34.17 56.01 -15.49
C PHE A 223 34.50 55.95 -16.97
N THR A 224 35.64 55.33 -17.30
CA THR A 224 36.05 55.28 -18.70
C THR A 224 35.12 54.33 -19.45
N MET A 225 34.99 54.53 -20.76
CA MET A 225 34.13 53.66 -21.57
C MET A 225 34.55 52.19 -21.44
N GLU A 226 35.84 51.93 -21.26
CA GLU A 226 36.42 50.60 -21.05
C GLU A 226 35.88 49.94 -19.78
N ASP A 227 35.63 50.70 -18.72
CA ASP A 227 35.04 50.20 -17.47
C ASP A 227 33.56 49.84 -17.65
N TYR A 228 32.82 50.58 -18.49
CA TYR A 228 31.43 50.25 -18.83
C TYR A 228 31.38 48.96 -19.63
N MET A 229 32.24 48.84 -20.62
CA MET A 229 32.36 47.63 -21.43
C MET A 229 32.77 46.43 -20.57
N ALA A 230 33.73 46.58 -19.65
CA ALA A 230 34.16 45.52 -18.74
C ALA A 230 33.04 45.10 -17.76
N SER A 231 32.29 46.06 -17.21
CA SER A 231 31.15 45.76 -16.34
C SER A 231 30.02 45.06 -17.09
N MET A 232 29.74 45.46 -18.34
CA MET A 232 28.75 44.79 -19.17
C MET A 232 29.20 43.38 -19.55
N ALA A 233 30.46 43.20 -19.98
CA ALA A 233 31.01 41.88 -20.31
C ALA A 233 30.90 40.90 -19.14
N ALA A 234 31.27 41.34 -17.93
CA ALA A 234 31.19 40.53 -16.72
C ALA A 234 29.74 40.11 -16.34
N ARG A 235 28.72 40.82 -16.82
CA ARG A 235 27.30 40.46 -16.62
C ARG A 235 26.72 39.64 -17.76
N VAL A 236 27.19 39.89 -18.99
CA VAL A 236 26.72 39.16 -20.18
C VAL A 236 27.21 37.73 -20.15
N GLU A 237 28.45 37.47 -19.72
CA GLU A 237 29.03 36.13 -19.66
C GLU A 237 28.20 35.11 -18.82
N PRO A 238 27.77 35.41 -17.58
CA PRO A 238 26.92 34.48 -16.84
C PRO A 238 25.53 34.31 -17.47
N ILE A 239 24.97 35.36 -18.08
CA ILE A 239 23.65 35.28 -18.76
C ILE A 239 23.75 34.40 -20.01
N THR A 240 24.81 34.54 -20.81
CA THR A 240 25.01 33.70 -22.00
C THR A 240 25.26 32.25 -21.62
N LYS A 241 26.00 32.00 -20.53
CA LYS A 241 26.20 30.64 -20.00
C LYS A 241 24.87 30.02 -19.54
N LEU A 242 24.07 30.74 -18.75
CA LEU A 242 22.74 30.27 -18.31
C LEU A 242 21.81 30.02 -19.49
N GLY A 243 21.80 30.92 -20.48
CA GLY A 243 21.01 30.74 -21.70
C GLY A 243 21.41 29.49 -22.50
N TRP A 244 22.71 29.19 -22.56
CA TRP A 244 23.21 27.98 -23.21
C TRP A 244 22.84 26.70 -22.44
N GLU A 245 22.98 26.71 -21.11
CA GLU A 245 22.60 25.58 -20.26
C GLU A 245 21.08 25.30 -20.32
N LEU A 246 20.25 26.35 -20.27
CA LEU A 246 18.81 26.24 -20.39
C LEU A 246 18.40 25.71 -21.77
N ARG A 247 19.02 26.24 -22.84
CA ARG A 247 18.80 25.75 -24.20
C ARG A 247 19.14 24.27 -24.31
N LYS A 248 20.31 23.86 -23.81
CA LYS A 248 20.74 22.46 -23.85
C LYS A 248 19.77 21.55 -23.09
N ALA A 249 19.32 21.96 -21.89
CA ALA A 249 18.34 21.20 -21.12
C ALA A 249 16.99 21.08 -21.88
N ALA A 250 16.54 22.14 -22.55
CA ALA A 250 15.34 22.11 -23.36
C ALA A 250 15.50 21.22 -24.60
N GLU A 251 16.65 21.25 -25.29
CA GLU A 251 16.97 20.36 -26.41
C GLU A 251 16.98 18.87 -25.99
N GLU A 252 17.36 18.55 -24.75
CA GLU A 252 17.27 17.20 -24.18
C GLU A 252 15.82 16.82 -23.81
N LEU A 253 15.02 17.78 -23.34
CA LEU A 253 13.62 17.57 -22.91
C LEU A 253 12.66 17.32 -24.09
N VAL A 254 12.83 18.06 -25.19
CA VAL A 254 11.94 17.98 -26.37
C VAL A 254 11.78 16.56 -26.91
N PRO A 255 12.84 15.78 -27.21
CA PRO A 255 12.67 14.42 -27.74
C PRO A 255 12.03 13.45 -26.73
N MET A 256 12.10 13.74 -25.43
CA MET A 256 11.42 12.95 -24.40
C MET A 256 9.91 13.22 -24.38
N LEU A 257 9.51 14.49 -24.52
CA LEU A 257 8.10 14.89 -24.45
C LEU A 257 7.36 14.75 -25.80
N TRP A 258 8.06 14.99 -26.90
CA TRP A 258 7.54 14.93 -28.26
C TRP A 258 8.47 14.08 -29.16
N PRO A 259 8.43 12.75 -29.03
CA PRO A 259 9.31 11.87 -29.80
C PRO A 259 9.08 11.94 -31.32
N ALA A 260 7.95 12.46 -31.77
CA ALA A 260 7.62 12.66 -33.19
C ALA A 260 8.02 14.05 -33.72
N GLU A 261 8.35 15.00 -32.86
CA GLU A 261 8.63 16.39 -33.25
C GLU A 261 10.14 16.65 -33.29
N ALA A 262 10.60 17.37 -34.30
CA ALA A 262 12.01 17.72 -34.42
C ALA A 262 12.36 18.86 -33.45
N VAL A 263 13.55 18.80 -32.84
CA VAL A 263 14.03 19.85 -31.94
C VAL A 263 14.21 21.17 -32.70
N PRO A 264 13.48 22.25 -32.33
CA PRO A 264 13.63 23.53 -33.00
C PRO A 264 15.05 24.11 -32.79
N GLN A 265 15.66 24.65 -33.85
CA GLN A 265 16.97 25.30 -33.74
C GLN A 265 16.90 26.74 -33.21
N ASP A 266 15.74 27.38 -33.37
CA ASP A 266 15.49 28.75 -32.95
C ASP A 266 14.97 28.82 -31.52
N ILE A 267 15.55 29.72 -30.72
CA ILE A 267 15.17 29.91 -29.31
C ILE A 267 13.70 30.30 -29.17
N SER A 268 13.17 31.15 -30.07
CA SER A 268 11.75 31.56 -30.01
C SER A 268 10.78 30.41 -30.24
N ASN A 269 11.13 29.48 -31.14
CA ASN A 269 10.32 28.29 -31.39
C ASN A 269 10.45 27.32 -30.22
N LEU A 270 11.66 27.17 -29.67
CA LEU A 270 11.90 26.36 -28.47
C LEU A 270 11.11 26.89 -27.27
N THR A 271 11.05 28.21 -27.05
CA THR A 271 10.26 28.79 -25.96
C THR A 271 8.76 28.54 -26.15
N SER A 272 8.23 28.75 -27.37
CA SER A 272 6.81 28.45 -27.65
C SER A 272 6.46 26.97 -27.46
N LEU A 273 7.42 26.07 -27.72
CA LEU A 273 7.24 24.64 -27.48
C LEU A 273 7.28 24.32 -25.98
N MET A 274 8.18 24.96 -25.22
CA MET A 274 8.25 24.81 -23.77
C MET A 274 7.05 25.39 -23.02
N GLU A 275 6.40 26.43 -23.57
CA GLU A 275 5.14 26.95 -23.03
C GLU A 275 4.01 25.90 -23.06
N ARG A 276 4.05 24.98 -24.03
CA ARG A 276 3.11 23.85 -24.18
C ARG A 276 3.54 22.60 -23.40
N ALA A 277 4.70 22.63 -22.74
CA ALA A 277 5.21 21.48 -22.00
C ALA A 277 4.30 21.04 -20.84
N PRO A 278 3.70 21.93 -20.03
CA PRO A 278 2.82 21.53 -18.93
C PRO A 278 1.63 20.69 -19.40
N ASP A 279 0.95 21.11 -20.46
CA ASP A 279 -0.17 20.38 -21.03
C ASP A 279 0.29 19.02 -21.55
N ARG A 280 1.45 19.00 -22.23
CA ARG A 280 2.05 17.76 -22.70
C ARG A 280 2.42 16.81 -21.55
N PHE A 281 2.87 17.31 -20.39
CA PHE A 281 3.11 16.48 -19.22
C PHE A 281 1.82 15.86 -18.67
N LEU A 282 0.69 16.58 -18.75
CA LEU A 282 -0.61 16.03 -18.38
C LEU A 282 -1.03 14.91 -19.33
N ASP A 283 -0.86 15.10 -20.64
CA ASP A 283 -1.08 14.04 -21.63
C ASP A 283 -0.22 12.80 -21.34
N TRP A 284 1.05 13.01 -20.98
CA TRP A 284 1.98 11.92 -20.65
C TRP A 284 1.58 11.20 -19.37
N LYS A 285 1.07 11.92 -18.37
CA LYS A 285 0.54 11.34 -17.14
C LYS A 285 -0.67 10.46 -17.45
N GLU A 286 -1.58 10.91 -18.30
CA GLU A 286 -2.74 10.13 -18.75
C GLU A 286 -2.34 8.94 -19.63
N SER A 287 -1.37 9.12 -20.52
CA SER A 287 -0.75 8.04 -21.27
C SER A 287 -0.17 6.97 -20.34
N ALA A 288 0.57 7.39 -19.31
CA ALA A 288 1.16 6.47 -18.33
C ALA A 288 0.10 5.75 -17.49
N THR A 289 -1.01 6.41 -17.13
CA THR A 289 -2.13 5.74 -16.44
C THR A 289 -2.82 4.73 -17.35
N ARG A 290 -3.03 5.05 -18.63
CA ARG A 290 -3.54 4.12 -19.65
C ARG A 290 -2.62 2.91 -19.81
N ALA A 291 -1.31 3.13 -19.96
CA ALA A 291 -0.32 2.06 -20.08
C ALA A 291 -0.27 1.16 -18.84
N GLY A 292 -0.34 1.75 -17.65
CA GLY A 292 -0.43 1.00 -16.40
C GLY A 292 -1.72 0.20 -16.27
N ALA A 293 -2.85 0.75 -16.71
CA ALA A 293 -4.14 0.08 -16.71
C ALA A 293 -4.17 -1.09 -17.71
N ASP A 294 -3.64 -0.89 -18.92
CA ASP A 294 -3.51 -1.93 -19.95
C ASP A 294 -2.65 -3.11 -19.47
N MET A 295 -1.51 -2.82 -18.84
CA MET A 295 -0.65 -3.85 -18.25
C MET A 295 -1.36 -4.59 -17.11
N ALA A 296 -2.02 -3.87 -16.20
CA ALA A 296 -2.78 -4.48 -15.11
C ALA A 296 -3.92 -5.38 -15.64
N LEU A 297 -4.61 -4.93 -16.69
CA LEU A 297 -5.67 -5.69 -17.34
C LEU A 297 -5.11 -6.93 -18.05
N SER A 298 -3.98 -6.79 -18.75
CA SER A 298 -3.25 -7.91 -19.36
C SER A 298 -2.88 -8.98 -18.33
N PHE A 299 -2.41 -8.56 -17.15
CA PHE A 299 -2.20 -9.48 -16.03
C PHE A 299 -3.50 -10.16 -15.60
N VAL A 300 -4.59 -9.44 -15.37
CA VAL A 300 -5.87 -10.06 -14.96
C VAL A 300 -6.38 -11.05 -16.00
N LEU A 301 -6.35 -10.68 -17.28
CA LEU A 301 -6.79 -11.52 -18.38
C LEU A 301 -5.94 -12.77 -18.53
N SER A 302 -4.62 -12.70 -18.28
CA SER A 302 -3.74 -13.89 -18.32
C SER A 302 -4.08 -14.95 -17.26
N TRP A 303 -4.70 -14.56 -16.15
CA TRP A 303 -5.17 -15.48 -15.10
C TRP A 303 -6.61 -15.92 -15.31
N TYR A 304 -7.40 -15.11 -16.01
CA TYR A 304 -8.83 -15.33 -16.20
C TYR A 304 -9.24 -15.04 -17.65
N ASN A 305 -8.92 -15.98 -18.55
CA ASN A 305 -9.15 -15.84 -19.99
C ASN A 305 -10.64 -15.65 -20.39
N GLU A 306 -11.59 -15.94 -19.50
CA GLU A 306 -13.04 -15.87 -19.76
C GLU A 306 -13.73 -14.69 -19.05
N VAL A 307 -12.98 -13.74 -18.47
CA VAL A 307 -13.59 -12.59 -17.79
C VAL A 307 -14.10 -11.57 -18.81
N ASP A 308 -15.41 -11.35 -18.80
CA ASP A 308 -16.08 -10.29 -19.52
C ASP A 308 -15.75 -8.92 -18.88
N LEU A 309 -15.19 -8.01 -19.69
CA LEU A 309 -14.80 -6.67 -19.27
C LEU A 309 -15.99 -5.83 -18.77
N GLY A 310 -17.17 -6.02 -19.37
CA GLY A 310 -18.39 -5.32 -18.93
C GLY A 310 -18.81 -5.70 -17.50
N GLN A 311 -18.53 -6.94 -17.07
CA GLN A 311 -18.78 -7.37 -15.70
C GLN A 311 -17.79 -6.78 -14.69
N LEU A 312 -16.55 -6.50 -15.10
CA LEU A 312 -15.58 -5.84 -14.22
C LEU A 312 -15.99 -4.40 -13.93
N GLU A 313 -16.46 -3.68 -14.94
CA GLU A 313 -16.98 -2.32 -14.80
C GLU A 313 -18.20 -2.29 -13.88
N TYR A 314 -19.17 -3.18 -14.11
CA TYR A 314 -20.36 -3.30 -13.25
C TYR A 314 -20.00 -3.64 -11.79
N ARG A 315 -18.99 -4.48 -11.55
CA ARG A 315 -18.54 -4.82 -10.19
C ARG A 315 -17.78 -3.69 -9.51
N ARG A 316 -17.21 -2.76 -10.27
CA ARG A 316 -16.49 -1.60 -9.73
C ARG A 316 -17.45 -0.47 -9.35
N ALA A 317 -18.55 -0.30 -10.07
CA ALA A 317 -19.62 0.63 -9.72
C ALA A 317 -20.19 0.27 -8.33
N GLY A 318 -19.78 1.01 -7.28
CA GLY A 318 -20.21 0.80 -5.89
C GLY A 318 -19.16 0.22 -4.94
N VAL A 319 -17.90 0.07 -5.39
CA VAL A 319 -16.74 -0.34 -4.57
C VAL A 319 -15.75 0.82 -4.41
N GLU A 320 -16.24 2.03 -4.18
CA GLU A 320 -15.38 3.07 -3.62
C GLU A 320 -15.12 2.73 -2.13
N ASP A 321 -13.85 2.62 -1.77
CA ASP A 321 -13.33 2.59 -0.39
C ASP A 321 -13.60 1.39 0.54
N LYS A 322 -13.99 0.22 0.03
CA LYS A 322 -14.15 -0.98 0.89
C LYS A 322 -12.89 -1.81 1.12
N LEU A 323 -11.74 -1.40 0.59
CA LEU A 323 -10.49 -2.17 0.77
C LEU A 323 -9.82 -1.81 2.10
N PRO A 324 -9.51 -2.79 2.97
CA PRO A 324 -8.89 -2.52 4.28
C PRO A 324 -7.63 -1.66 4.15
N ALA A 325 -7.52 -0.63 4.98
CA ALA A 325 -6.35 0.25 5.04
C ALA A 325 -5.04 -0.54 5.28
N GLU A 326 -5.13 -1.66 6.00
CA GLU A 326 -4.05 -2.60 6.29
C GLU A 326 -3.34 -3.15 5.03
N HIS A 327 -4.01 -3.17 3.89
CA HIS A 327 -3.43 -3.66 2.63
C HIS A 327 -2.97 -2.54 1.70
N LYS A 328 -3.08 -1.27 2.08
CA LYS A 328 -2.71 -0.15 1.19
C LYS A 328 -1.24 -0.18 0.82
N THR A 329 -0.33 -0.40 1.78
CA THR A 329 1.12 -0.45 1.54
C THR A 329 1.52 -1.63 0.66
N ALA A 330 1.00 -2.83 0.95
CA ALA A 330 1.26 -4.02 0.14
C ALA A 330 0.69 -3.88 -1.28
N ARG A 331 -0.49 -3.25 -1.44
CA ARG A 331 -1.06 -2.95 -2.76
C ARG A 331 -0.22 -1.95 -3.53
N LEU A 332 0.22 -0.86 -2.88
CA LEU A 332 1.09 0.14 -3.51
C LEU A 332 2.42 -0.48 -3.96
N ALA A 333 3.06 -1.29 -3.11
CA ALA A 333 4.29 -1.98 -3.47
C ALA A 333 4.12 -2.90 -4.70
N ARG A 334 2.99 -3.61 -4.79
CA ARG A 334 2.68 -4.44 -5.96
C ARG A 334 2.34 -3.62 -7.19
N ALA A 335 1.62 -2.51 -7.05
CA ALA A 335 1.33 -1.59 -8.14
C ALA A 335 2.62 -0.98 -8.70
N SER A 336 3.58 -0.62 -7.83
CA SER A 336 4.91 -0.18 -8.25
C SER A 336 5.66 -1.28 -9.02
N ALA A 337 5.62 -2.53 -8.56
CA ALA A 337 6.23 -3.64 -9.28
C ALA A 337 5.57 -3.91 -10.65
N ILE A 338 4.24 -3.71 -10.77
CA ILE A 338 3.54 -3.80 -12.07
C ILE A 338 3.98 -2.66 -12.98
N ALA A 339 4.18 -1.45 -12.43
CA ALA A 339 4.64 -0.29 -13.19
C ALA A 339 6.06 -0.44 -13.77
N ASP A 340 6.86 -1.39 -13.29
CA ASP A 340 8.17 -1.72 -13.86
C ASP A 340 8.07 -2.53 -15.17
N PHE A 341 6.95 -3.19 -15.41
CA PHE A 341 6.70 -3.92 -16.67
C PHE A 341 6.11 -3.03 -17.76
N VAL A 342 5.67 -1.82 -17.42
CA VAL A 342 5.09 -0.86 -18.37
C VAL A 342 6.22 -0.15 -19.11
N ASP A 343 6.16 -0.15 -20.44
CA ASP A 343 7.06 0.66 -21.26
C ASP A 343 6.71 2.14 -21.11
N LYS A 344 7.54 2.88 -20.35
CA LYS A 344 7.36 4.30 -20.08
C LYS A 344 7.79 5.19 -21.25
N GLY A 345 8.49 4.64 -22.25
CA GLY A 345 8.92 5.38 -23.44
C GLY A 345 7.84 5.49 -24.52
N LEU A 346 6.77 4.70 -24.39
CA LEU A 346 5.69 4.66 -25.36
C LEU A 346 4.52 5.57 -24.93
N PHE A 347 4.22 6.55 -25.77
CA PHE A 347 3.06 7.41 -25.59
C PHE A 347 1.79 6.73 -26.15
N ILE A 348 0.79 6.53 -25.30
CA ILE A 348 -0.54 5.99 -25.63
C ILE A 348 -1.51 7.16 -25.66
N ALA A 349 -1.91 7.57 -26.87
CA ALA A 349 -2.92 8.61 -27.08
C ALA A 349 -4.31 8.15 -26.57
N ASP A 350 -5.19 9.11 -26.29
CA ASP A 350 -6.57 8.78 -25.95
C ASP A 350 -7.27 8.13 -27.16
N PRO A 351 -7.83 6.92 -27.03
CA PRO A 351 -8.64 6.34 -28.08
C PRO A 351 -9.95 7.12 -28.34
N ASN A 352 -10.41 7.92 -27.38
CA ASN A 352 -11.58 8.77 -27.53
C ASN A 352 -11.25 10.20 -27.04
N PRO A 353 -10.51 10.99 -27.84
CA PRO A 353 -10.26 12.39 -27.49
C PRO A 353 -11.62 13.07 -27.39
N GLN A 354 -11.97 13.52 -26.18
CA GLN A 354 -13.12 14.40 -26.02
C GLN A 354 -12.81 15.63 -26.87
N SER A 355 -13.61 15.89 -27.90
CA SER A 355 -13.52 17.14 -28.63
C SER A 355 -13.69 18.27 -27.61
N GLU A 356 -12.73 19.19 -27.57
CA GLU A 356 -12.71 20.32 -26.64
C GLU A 356 -14.00 21.18 -26.72
N ASP A 357 -14.81 20.98 -27.76
CA ASP A 357 -16.11 21.63 -28.01
C ASP A 357 -17.26 21.17 -27.08
N GLU A 358 -17.11 20.10 -26.28
CA GLU A 358 -18.22 19.53 -25.50
C GLU A 358 -18.32 20.08 -24.05
N TYR A 359 -17.41 20.96 -23.64
CA TYR A 359 -17.35 21.52 -22.28
C TYR A 359 -18.00 22.91 -22.09
N GLU A 360 -18.66 23.49 -23.12
CA GLU A 360 -19.26 24.83 -23.04
C GLU A 360 -20.79 24.88 -22.77
N MET A 361 -21.49 23.76 -22.56
CA MET A 361 -22.97 23.80 -22.41
C MET A 361 -23.52 23.05 -21.19
N GLU A 362 -23.07 23.35 -19.97
CA GLU A 362 -23.84 23.01 -18.76
C GLU A 362 -23.67 24.09 -17.67
N ASP A 363 -24.12 25.33 -17.93
CA ASP A 363 -24.28 26.33 -16.85
C ASP A 363 -25.46 27.31 -17.05
N GLU A 364 -26.51 26.88 -17.78
CA GLU A 364 -27.77 27.64 -17.86
C GLU A 364 -28.98 26.75 -17.57
N GLU A 365 -29.22 26.40 -16.31
CA GLU A 365 -30.60 26.14 -15.86
C GLU A 365 -30.77 26.33 -14.34
N ALA A 366 -30.89 27.59 -13.93
CA ALA A 366 -31.56 27.94 -12.68
C ALA A 366 -32.48 29.15 -12.93
N GLY A 367 -33.51 28.92 -13.74
CA GLY A 367 -34.69 29.76 -13.76
C GLY A 367 -35.73 29.20 -12.79
N ASP A 368 -36.07 29.94 -11.75
CA ASP A 368 -37.47 30.12 -11.38
C ASP A 368 -37.69 31.49 -10.71
N ALA A 369 -38.72 32.19 -11.20
CA ALA A 369 -39.01 33.62 -11.05
C ALA A 369 -40.07 33.86 -9.92
N PRO A 370 -40.92 34.92 -9.95
CA PRO A 370 -40.74 36.39 -10.00
C PRO A 370 -41.49 37.14 -8.85
N GLU A 371 -41.55 38.49 -8.95
CA GLU A 371 -42.46 39.48 -8.30
C GLU A 371 -42.02 39.98 -6.90
N ASP A 372 -41.92 41.29 -6.58
CA ASP A 372 -42.76 42.44 -6.90
C ASP A 372 -41.99 43.80 -6.94
N ASP A 373 -42.48 44.70 -7.80
CA ASP A 373 -42.20 46.14 -8.01
C ASP A 373 -42.79 47.01 -6.85
N PRO A 374 -42.81 48.37 -6.85
CA PRO A 374 -42.09 49.39 -7.63
C PRO A 374 -41.57 50.60 -6.79
N ALA A 375 -40.71 51.46 -7.39
CA ALA A 375 -40.94 52.92 -7.48
C ALA A 375 -39.68 53.75 -7.80
N ALA A 376 -39.93 54.79 -8.62
CA ALA A 376 -39.12 55.98 -8.90
C ALA A 376 -37.87 55.75 -9.77
N GLY A 377 -37.83 56.13 -11.05
CA GLY A 377 -38.41 57.31 -11.68
C GLY A 377 -37.32 58.35 -11.85
N SER A 378 -36.72 58.44 -13.03
CA SER A 378 -36.48 59.71 -13.71
C SER A 378 -36.02 59.44 -15.13
N ALA A 379 -36.77 59.98 -16.07
CA ALA A 379 -36.32 60.26 -17.42
C ALA A 379 -35.05 61.13 -17.37
N ASP A 380 -34.10 60.89 -18.26
CA ASP A 380 -33.75 61.91 -19.25
C ASP A 380 -32.97 61.28 -20.42
N ALA A 381 -33.44 61.57 -21.63
CA ALA A 381 -32.70 61.36 -22.87
C ALA A 381 -31.77 62.57 -23.09
N PRO A 382 -30.75 62.44 -23.93
CA PRO A 382 -30.97 62.99 -25.27
C PRO A 382 -30.35 62.16 -26.41
N PRO A 383 -30.79 62.40 -27.66
CA PRO A 383 -30.43 61.60 -28.82
C PRO A 383 -29.27 62.18 -29.63
N ALA A 384 -28.82 61.36 -30.59
CA ALA A 384 -28.17 61.70 -31.87
C ALA A 384 -26.64 61.63 -31.94
N GLY A 385 -26.16 60.82 -32.88
CA GLY A 385 -24.78 60.79 -33.34
C GLY A 385 -24.48 59.60 -34.25
N ALA A 386 -24.91 59.67 -35.51
CA ALA A 386 -24.65 58.70 -36.58
C ALA A 386 -23.15 58.54 -36.91
N PRO A 387 -22.72 57.44 -37.55
CA PRO A 387 -21.32 57.15 -37.86
C PRO A 387 -20.89 57.75 -39.21
N PRO A 388 -19.60 58.04 -39.44
CA PRO A 388 -19.07 58.14 -40.80
C PRO A 388 -18.47 56.81 -41.25
N ALA A 389 -19.03 56.31 -42.35
CA ALA A 389 -18.34 55.46 -43.30
C ALA A 389 -17.26 56.28 -44.04
N SER A 390 -16.17 55.61 -44.43
CA SER A 390 -15.19 55.88 -45.52
C SER A 390 -13.83 55.36 -45.04
N ALA A 391 -12.95 54.78 -45.84
CA ALA A 391 -12.93 54.29 -47.22
C ALA A 391 -11.63 53.48 -47.36
#